data_AF-A0A2V6SIG0-F1
#
_entry.id   AF-A0A2V6SIG0-F1
#
_cell.length_a   1.000
_cell.length_b   1.000
_cell.length_c   1.000
_cell.angle_alpha   90.00
_cell.angle_beta   90.00
_cell.angle_gamma   90.00
#
_symmetry.space_group_name_H-M   'P 1'
#
loop_
_entity.id
_entity.type
_entity.pdbx_description
1 polymer ?
#
loop_
_entity_poly.entity_id
_entity_poly.type
_entity_poly.pdbx_seq_one_letter_code
_entity_poly.pdbx_strand_id
1 'polypeptide(L)'
;MYPKEIAEKYPTPNKVAEFIGTGPYRFVEWKPDSHIRMVRYDDYKPRPEAPNGWGGRKTAYLDEIRWIPTPDVATRVAALESAEVDFADDLQP
;
A
#
# COMPACT_ATOMS: atom_id res chain seq x y z
N MET A 1 10.72 6.49 5.09
CA MET A 1 11.84 6.29 6.05
C MET A 1 12.28 4.85 5.89
N TYR A 2 13.51 4.62 5.43
CA TYR A 2 14.08 3.28 5.26
C TYR A 2 14.93 2.94 6.49
N PRO A 3 14.99 1.66 6.93
CA PRO A 3 15.91 1.24 7.98
C PRO A 3 17.36 1.51 7.61
N LYS A 4 18.20 1.78 8.63
CA LYS A 4 19.63 2.07 8.46
C LYS A 4 20.36 0.99 7.65
N GLU A 5 20.06 -0.27 7.92
CA GLU A 5 20.67 -1.44 7.26
C GLU A 5 20.39 -1.46 5.74
N ILE A 6 19.18 -1.08 5.32
CA ILE A 6 18.80 -1.02 3.91
C ILE A 6 19.45 0.18 3.21
N ALA A 7 19.52 1.33 3.90
CA ALA A 7 20.16 2.53 3.36
C ALA A 7 21.66 2.32 3.10
N GLU A 8 22.35 1.57 3.97
CA GLU A 8 23.77 1.22 3.78
C GLU A 8 23.96 0.15 2.69
N LYS A 9 23.07 -0.85 2.62
CA LYS A 9 23.11 -1.94 1.63
C LYS A 9 22.79 -1.46 0.20
N TYR A 10 21.94 -0.45 0.06
CA TYR A 10 21.53 0.12 -1.22
C TYR A 10 21.76 1.64 -1.25
N PRO A 11 23.01 2.10 -1.53
CA PRO A 11 23.34 3.52 -1.55
C PRO A 11 22.67 4.29 -2.71
N THR A 12 22.08 3.58 -3.68
CA THR A 12 21.29 4.16 -4.77
C THR A 12 19.79 3.79 -4.59
N PRO A 13 18.86 4.76 -4.50
CA PRO A 13 17.45 4.52 -4.24
C PRO A 13 16.74 3.59 -5.23
N ASN A 14 17.24 3.53 -6.48
CA ASN A 14 16.55 2.85 -7.59
C ASN A 14 16.76 1.32 -7.62
N LYS A 15 17.37 0.72 -6.59
CA LYS A 15 17.61 -0.73 -6.50
C LYS A 15 17.22 -1.35 -5.15
N VAL A 16 16.36 -0.68 -4.38
CA VAL A 16 15.87 -1.23 -3.12
C VAL A 16 14.86 -2.35 -3.45
N ALA A 17 15.28 -3.60 -3.27
CA ALA A 17 14.40 -4.77 -3.41
C ALA A 17 13.61 -5.05 -2.11
N GLU A 18 14.01 -4.42 -0.99
CA GLU A 18 13.45 -4.63 0.34
C GLU A 18 12.69 -3.38 0.80
N PHE A 19 11.37 -3.37 0.59
CA PHE A 19 10.49 -2.28 0.99
C PHE A 19 10.10 -2.41 2.47
N ILE A 20 11.01 -2.04 3.37
CA ILE A 20 10.75 -2.03 4.81
C ILE A 20 10.31 -0.62 5.22
N GLY A 21 9.06 -0.50 5.67
CA GLY A 21 8.49 0.73 6.22
C GLY A 21 7.98 0.51 7.64
N THR A 22 7.78 1.60 8.39
CA THR A 22 7.16 1.58 9.73
C THR A 22 5.65 1.74 9.67
N GLY A 23 5.02 1.29 8.57
CA GLY A 23 3.58 1.44 8.33
C GLY A 23 2.76 0.29 8.94
N PRO A 24 1.42 0.41 8.91
CA PRO A 24 0.54 -0.65 9.40
C PRO A 24 0.40 -1.85 8.44
N TYR A 25 1.02 -1.78 7.25
CA TYR A 25 1.07 -2.87 6.28
C TYR A 25 2.52 -3.13 5.85
N ARG A 26 2.83 -4.41 5.61
CA ARG A 26 4.10 -4.90 5.08
C ARG A 26 3.96 -5.25 3.61
N PHE A 27 4.97 -4.90 2.82
CA PHE A 27 5.08 -5.33 1.43
C PHE A 27 5.32 -6.85 1.37
N VAL A 28 4.57 -7.54 0.51
CA VAL A 28 4.72 -8.99 0.28
C VAL A 28 5.35 -9.25 -1.07
N GLU A 29 4.72 -8.77 -2.13
CA GLU A 29 5.18 -8.97 -3.50
C GLU A 29 4.74 -7.85 -4.41
N TRP A 30 5.51 -7.66 -5.48
CA TRP A 30 5.11 -6.89 -6.64
C TRP A 30 5.23 -7.77 -7.87
N LYS A 31 4.10 -8.02 -8.53
CA LYS A 31 4.04 -8.63 -9.85
C LYS A 31 3.75 -7.52 -10.86
N PRO A 32 4.73 -7.17 -11.73
CA PRO A 32 4.53 -6.21 -12.79
C PRO A 32 3.28 -6.54 -13.61
N ASP A 33 2.54 -5.51 -14.00
CA ASP A 33 1.29 -5.59 -14.78
C ASP A 33 0.16 -6.42 -14.15
N SER A 34 0.30 -6.83 -12.89
CA SER A 34 -0.72 -7.61 -12.18
C SER A 34 -1.13 -6.94 -10.89
N HIS A 35 -0.26 -6.89 -9.88
CA HIS A 35 -0.60 -6.30 -8.59
C HIS A 35 0.61 -6.05 -7.69
N ILE A 36 0.41 -5.17 -6.71
CA ILE A 36 1.23 -5.08 -5.51
C ILE A 36 0.43 -5.61 -4.33
N ARG A 37 0.97 -6.61 -3.63
CA ARG A 37 0.33 -7.22 -2.47
C ARG A 37 0.98 -6.74 -1.18
N MET A 38 0.14 -6.36 -0.23
CA MET A 38 0.55 -5.93 1.11
C MET A 38 -0.31 -6.61 2.17
N VAL A 39 0.27 -6.98 3.30
CA VAL A 39 -0.45 -7.63 4.41
C VAL A 39 -0.34 -6.81 5.68
N ARG A 40 -1.33 -6.94 6.57
CA ARG A 40 -1.34 -6.27 7.87
C ARG A 40 -0.04 -6.54 8.63
N TYR A 41 0.43 -5.53 9.35
CA TYR A 41 1.48 -5.68 10.35
C TYR A 41 0.86 -5.70 11.75
N ASP A 42 0.73 -6.89 12.33
CA ASP A 42 0.03 -7.06 13.60
C ASP A 42 0.75 -6.39 14.78
N ASP A 43 2.08 -6.25 14.71
CA ASP A 43 2.88 -5.54 15.71
C ASP A 43 2.96 -4.01 15.47
N TYR A 44 2.15 -3.47 14.55
CA TYR A 44 2.13 -2.04 14.31
C TYR A 44 1.62 -1.28 15.54
N LYS A 45 2.42 -0.31 16.01
CA LYS A 45 2.06 0.58 17.12
C LYS A 45 1.52 1.89 16.57
N PRO A 46 0.19 2.11 16.59
CA PRO A 46 -0.39 3.36 16.13
C PRO A 46 0.04 4.52 17.01
N ARG A 47 0.16 5.70 16.39
CA ARG A 47 0.39 6.94 17.13
C ARG A 47 -0.79 7.27 18.06
N PRO A 48 -0.54 7.91 19.21
CA PRO A 48 -1.60 8.22 20.17
C PRO A 48 -2.50 9.37 19.69
N GLU A 49 -1.99 10.30 18.87
CA GLU A 49 -2.74 11.46 18.40
C GLU A 49 -3.90 11.06 17.47
N ALA A 50 -4.97 11.86 17.45
CA ALA A 50 -6.08 11.66 16.53
C ALA A 50 -5.61 11.71 15.05
N PRO A 51 -6.26 10.96 14.14
CA PRO A 51 -5.97 11.04 12.72
C PRO A 51 -6.21 12.47 12.21
N ASN A 52 -5.28 13.04 11.46
CA ASN A 52 -5.40 14.38 10.88
C ASN A 52 -5.24 14.38 9.34
N GLY A 53 -5.69 13.31 8.70
CA GLY A 53 -5.57 13.07 7.26
C GLY A 53 -4.24 12.40 6.90
N TRP A 54 -3.14 13.14 6.97
CA TRP A 54 -1.82 12.64 6.56
C TRP A 54 -1.02 11.97 7.69
N GLY A 55 -1.38 12.26 8.94
CA GLY A 55 -0.71 11.78 10.14
C GLY A 55 -1.68 11.36 11.25
N GLY A 56 -1.12 11.21 12.46
CA GLY A 56 -1.84 10.71 13.63
C GLY A 56 -2.03 9.19 13.62
N ARG A 57 -3.01 8.70 14.39
CA ARG A 57 -3.35 7.29 14.52
C ARG A 57 -3.72 6.69 13.16
N LYS A 58 -3.03 5.62 12.78
CA LYS A 58 -3.38 4.78 11.63
C LYS A 58 -3.89 3.44 12.12
N THR A 59 -5.11 3.06 11.76
CA THR A 59 -5.67 1.75 12.09
C THR A 59 -5.74 0.92 10.82
N ALA A 60 -5.10 -0.25 10.81
CA ALA A 60 -5.29 -1.21 9.73
C ALA A 60 -6.55 -2.03 9.98
N TYR A 61 -7.58 -1.81 9.17
CA TYR A 61 -8.83 -2.56 9.22
C TYR A 61 -8.77 -3.85 8.40
N LEU A 62 -8.03 -3.84 7.28
CA LEU A 62 -7.96 -4.94 6.32
C LEU A 62 -6.79 -5.88 6.65
N ASP A 63 -6.97 -7.17 6.37
CA ASP A 63 -5.89 -8.18 6.47
C ASP A 63 -4.88 -8.05 5.34
N GLU A 64 -5.38 -7.75 4.14
CA GLU A 64 -4.61 -7.70 2.91
C GLU A 64 -5.10 -6.57 2.01
N ILE A 65 -4.16 -5.93 1.32
CA ILE A 65 -4.43 -4.94 0.29
C ILE A 65 -3.74 -5.41 -0.99
N ARG A 66 -4.51 -5.44 -2.09
CA ARG A 66 -3.98 -5.64 -3.44
C ARG A 66 -4.20 -4.39 -4.25
N TRP A 67 -3.11 -3.77 -4.68
CA TRP A 67 -3.15 -2.67 -5.63
C TRP A 67 -3.07 -3.24 -7.04
N ILE A 68 -4.15 -3.10 -7.79
CA ILE A 68 -4.25 -3.57 -9.17
C ILE A 68 -4.14 -2.34 -10.09
N PRO A 69 -3.05 -2.21 -10.87
CA PRO A 69 -2.91 -1.09 -11.79
C PRO A 69 -3.89 -1.26 -12.95
N THR A 70 -4.96 -0.47 -12.93
CA THR A 70 -5.97 -0.44 -14.00
C THR A 70 -6.01 0.96 -14.59
N PRO A 71 -5.31 1.23 -15.71
CA PRO A 71 -5.18 2.58 -16.25
C PRO A 71 -6.50 3.18 -16.76
N ASP A 72 -7.34 2.33 -17.34
CA ASP A 72 -8.62 2.72 -17.95
C ASP A 72 -9.72 2.90 -16.90
N VAL A 73 -10.37 4.06 -16.92
CA VAL A 73 -11.41 4.44 -15.95
C VAL A 73 -12.64 3.54 -16.08
N ALA A 74 -13.09 3.24 -17.29
CA ALA A 74 -14.29 2.43 -17.51
C ALA A 74 -14.11 1.01 -16.95
N THR A 75 -12.91 0.45 -17.10
CA THR A 75 -12.52 -0.83 -16.52
C THR A 75 -12.54 -0.79 -14.98
N ARG A 76 -12.09 0.32 -14.35
CA ARG A 76 -12.19 0.50 -12.89
C ARG A 76 -13.63 0.54 -12.42
N VAL A 77 -14.51 1.26 -13.14
CA VAL A 77 -15.95 1.32 -12.82
C VAL A 77 -16.60 -0.05 -12.94
N ALA A 78 -16.37 -0.75 -14.04
CA ALA A 78 -16.92 -2.08 -14.25
C ALA A 78 -16.48 -3.09 -13.18
N ALA A 79 -15.21 -3.05 -12.76
CA ALA A 79 -14.68 -3.89 -11.69
C ALA A 79 -15.31 -3.60 -10.32
N LEU A 80 -15.64 -2.33 -10.06
CA LEU A 80 -16.35 -1.93 -8.84
C LEU A 80 -17.81 -2.39 -8.88
N GLU A 81 -18.48 -2.24 -10.03
CA GLU A 81 -19.85 -2.71 -10.24
C GLU A 81 -19.97 -4.24 -10.15
N SER A 82 -18.96 -4.98 -10.63
CA SER A 82 -18.91 -6.44 -10.53
C SER A 82 -18.46 -6.96 -9.16
N ALA A 83 -18.11 -6.06 -8.23
CA ALA A 83 -17.53 -6.38 -6.92
C ALA A 83 -16.21 -7.18 -7.00
N GLU A 84 -15.46 -7.04 -8.10
CA GLU A 84 -14.10 -7.57 -8.23
C GLU A 84 -13.10 -6.78 -7.39
N VAL A 85 -13.36 -5.49 -7.17
CA VAL A 85 -12.57 -4.61 -6.32
C VAL A 85 -13.45 -3.91 -5.30
N ASP A 86 -12.94 -3.73 -4.08
CA ASP A 86 -13.65 -3.01 -3.01
C ASP A 86 -13.50 -1.48 -3.12
N PHE A 87 -12.54 -1.00 -3.91
CA PHE A 87 -12.20 0.41 -4.03
C PHE A 87 -11.56 0.71 -5.40
N ALA A 88 -11.92 1.85 -5.97
CA ALA A 88 -11.30 2.42 -7.16
C ALA A 88 -11.01 3.91 -6.96
N ASP A 89 -9.83 4.36 -7.36
CA ASP A 89 -9.40 5.75 -7.34
C ASP A 89 -9.53 6.42 -8.73
N ASP A 90 -9.44 7.76 -8.70
CA ASP A 90 -9.46 8.62 -9.90
C ASP A 90 -10.62 8.29 -10.87
N LEU A 91 -11.82 8.15 -10.33
CA LEU A 91 -13.04 8.08 -11.12
C LEU A 91 -13.43 9.50 -11.53
N GLN A 92 -13.55 9.73 -12.84
CA GLN A 92 -14.10 10.99 -13.34
C GLN A 92 -15.61 11.05 -13.00
N PRO A 93 -16.13 12.21 -12.58
CA PRO A 93 -17.54 12.38 -12.27
C PRO A 93 -18.47 12.20 -13.48
#